data_AF-A0A2E6GV90-F1
#
_entry.id   AF-A0A2E6GV90-F1
#
_cell.length_a   1.000
_cell.length_b   1.000
_cell.length_c   1.000
_cell.angle_alpha   90.00
_cell.angle_beta   90.00
_cell.angle_gamma   90.00
#
_symmetry.space_group_name_H-M   'P 1'
#
loop_
_entity.id
_entity.type
_entity.pdbx_description
1 polymer ?
#
loop_
_entity_poly.entity_id
_entity_poly.type
_entity_poly.pdbx_seq_one_letter_code
_entity_poly.pdbx_strand_id
1 'polypeptide(L)'
;MFKTKLDQQYNGKFIQTMKLGLIIGKWGLILIIWILILLTLNGGIDSMTLIQFSLGLLYAITIVTVAFAVFNFAENPRAGMKFIISALSLGLIFLIGYNVSTDSYDQDGSLIEGSKLSEGGIYSLYVVTIIAVLLIAATEVKRALKL
;
A
#
# COMPACT_ATOMS: atom_id res chain seq x y z
N MET A 1 35.16 -18.58 24.08
CA MET A 1 33.80 -19.12 24.28
C MET A 1 32.83 -18.17 25.02
N PHE A 2 33.24 -16.96 25.46
CA PHE A 2 32.37 -16.01 26.19
C PHE A 2 31.65 -14.96 25.31
N LYS A 3 32.01 -14.85 24.02
CA LYS A 3 31.48 -13.82 23.12
C LYS A 3 30.00 -14.05 22.72
N THR A 4 29.55 -15.30 22.74
CA THR A 4 28.24 -15.70 22.19
C THR A 4 27.03 -15.32 23.04
N LYS A 5 27.15 -15.27 24.37
CA LYS A 5 26.00 -14.94 25.25
C LYS A 5 25.68 -13.43 25.26
N LEU A 6 26.72 -12.58 25.24
CA LEU A 6 26.54 -11.12 25.17
C LEU A 6 26.01 -10.69 23.80
N ASP A 7 26.53 -11.27 22.71
CA ASP A 7 26.05 -11.00 21.35
C ASP A 7 24.59 -11.43 21.17
N GLN A 8 24.17 -12.57 21.73
CA GLN A 8 22.76 -13.00 21.69
C GLN A 8 21.82 -12.11 22.50
N GLN A 9 22.26 -11.63 23.68
CA GLN A 9 21.44 -10.75 24.52
C GLN A 9 21.28 -9.36 23.88
N TYR A 10 22.34 -8.83 23.25
CA TYR A 10 22.29 -7.54 22.55
C TYR A 10 21.44 -7.61 21.29
N ASN A 11 21.59 -8.67 20.48
CA ASN A 11 20.71 -8.89 19.31
C ASN A 11 19.25 -9.09 19.71
N GLY A 12 18.97 -9.81 20.81
CA GLY A 12 17.61 -10.02 21.29
C GLY A 12 16.92 -8.70 21.69
N LYS A 13 17.64 -7.81 22.39
CA LYS A 13 17.12 -6.50 22.79
C LYS A 13 16.90 -5.57 21.59
N PHE A 14 17.81 -5.60 20.61
CA PHE A 14 17.69 -4.83 19.37
C PHE A 14 16.51 -5.28 18.49
N ILE A 15 16.29 -6.59 18.36
CA ILE A 15 15.14 -7.13 17.64
C ILE A 15 13.82 -6.76 18.34
N GLN A 16 13.79 -6.74 19.68
CA GLN A 16 12.61 -6.31 20.43
C GLN A 16 12.29 -4.82 20.23
N THR A 17 13.29 -3.93 20.29
CA THR A 17 13.07 -2.49 20.08
C THR A 17 12.64 -2.18 18.64
N MET A 18 13.20 -2.86 17.63
CA MET A 18 12.74 -2.74 16.25
C MET A 18 11.29 -3.20 16.08
N LYS A 19 10.91 -4.34 16.66
CA LYS A 19 9.52 -4.82 16.63
C LYS A 19 8.56 -3.84 17.29
N LEU A 20 8.94 -3.28 18.43
CA LEU A 20 8.12 -2.28 19.15
C LEU A 20 7.92 -1.02 18.30
N GLY A 21 8.98 -0.50 17.67
CA GLY A 21 8.90 0.66 16.78
C GLY A 21 7.97 0.42 15.59
N LEU A 22 8.01 -0.77 14.99
CA LEU A 22 7.13 -1.17 13.88
C LEU A 22 5.65 -1.24 14.31
N ILE A 23 5.40 -1.76 15.52
CA ILE A 23 4.05 -1.82 16.11
C ILE A 23 3.53 -0.41 16.37
N ILE A 24 4.32 0.45 17.03
CA ILE A 24 3.95 1.83 17.33
C ILE A 24 3.67 2.61 16.03
N GLY A 25 4.56 2.49 15.04
CA GLY A 25 4.38 3.13 13.73
C GLY A 25 3.09 2.69 13.03
N LYS A 26 2.79 1.39 13.03
CA LYS A 26 1.57 0.84 12.44
C LYS A 26 0.31 1.42 13.12
N TRP A 27 0.25 1.38 14.44
CA TRP A 27 -0.92 1.88 15.19
C TRP A 27 -1.06 3.41 15.11
N GLY A 28 0.05 4.13 15.11
CA GLY A 28 0.06 5.58 14.92
C GLY A 28 -0.50 6.00 13.56
N LEU A 29 -0.09 5.31 12.48
CA LEU A 29 -0.63 5.54 11.13
C LEU A 29 -2.14 5.30 11.07
N ILE A 30 -2.60 4.19 11.65
CA ILE A 30 -4.03 3.87 11.70
C ILE A 30 -4.80 4.97 12.44
N LEU A 31 -4.30 5.42 13.60
CA LEU A 31 -4.94 6.46 14.39
C LEU A 31 -5.00 7.82 13.65
N ILE A 32 -3.92 8.20 12.95
CA ILE A 32 -3.88 9.43 12.14
C ILE A 32 -4.92 9.36 11.01
N ILE A 33 -5.03 8.23 10.32
CA ILE A 33 -6.02 8.03 9.25
C ILE A 33 -7.44 8.15 9.82
N TRP A 34 -7.73 7.53 10.96
CA TRP A 34 -9.03 7.64 11.62
C TRP A 34 -9.37 9.07 12.04
N ILE A 35 -8.41 9.81 12.58
CA ILE A 35 -8.60 11.21 12.96
C ILE A 35 -8.94 12.06 11.73
N LEU A 36 -8.24 11.86 10.61
CA LEU A 36 -8.50 12.60 9.37
C LEU A 36 -9.87 12.29 8.78
N ILE A 37 -10.31 11.03 8.82
CA ILE A 37 -11.66 10.62 8.40
C ILE A 37 -12.71 11.33 9.27
N LEU A 38 -12.56 11.29 10.60
CA LEU A 38 -13.50 11.93 11.53
C LEU A 38 -13.56 13.45 11.36
N LEU A 39 -12.41 14.09 11.14
CA LEU A 39 -12.36 15.53 10.88
C LEU A 39 -13.01 15.91 9.55
N THR A 40 -12.88 15.07 8.52
CA THR A 40 -13.56 15.28 7.23
C THR A 40 -15.08 15.13 7.39
N LEU A 41 -15.54 14.09 8.08
CA LEU A 41 -16.98 13.84 8.30
C LEU A 41 -17.68 14.96 9.09
N ASN A 42 -16.95 15.63 9.98
CA ASN A 42 -17.45 16.76 10.75
C ASN A 42 -17.29 18.12 10.03
N GLY A 43 -16.84 18.13 8.77
CA GLY A 43 -16.55 19.36 8.02
C GLY A 43 -15.40 20.19 8.59
N GLY A 44 -14.58 19.61 9.47
CA GLY A 44 -13.45 20.28 10.12
C GLY A 44 -12.21 20.39 9.23
N ILE A 45 -12.17 19.68 8.11
CA ILE A 45 -11.10 19.74 7.12
C ILE A 45 -11.74 19.84 5.73
N ASP A 46 -11.17 20.72 4.90
CA ASP A 46 -11.55 20.88 3.50
C ASP A 46 -11.15 19.66 2.65
N SER A 47 -11.97 19.33 1.66
CA SER A 47 -11.78 18.16 0.79
C SER A 47 -10.44 18.21 0.04
N MET A 48 -9.96 19.40 -0.32
CA MET A 48 -8.63 19.58 -0.93
C MET A 48 -7.49 19.11 -0.02
N THR A 49 -7.60 19.34 1.29
CA THR A 49 -6.57 18.91 2.26
C THR A 49 -6.51 17.39 2.36
N LEU A 50 -7.66 16.72 2.31
CA LEU A 50 -7.73 15.25 2.33
C LEU A 50 -7.11 14.64 1.05
N ILE A 51 -7.37 15.25 -0.11
CA ILE A 51 -6.80 14.83 -1.39
C ILE A 51 -5.28 14.97 -1.35
N GLN A 52 -4.75 16.12 -0.92
CA GLN A 52 -3.31 16.35 -0.80
C GLN A 52 -2.63 15.40 0.18
N PHE A 53 -3.26 15.13 1.33
CA PHE A 53 -2.74 14.15 2.29
C PHE A 53 -2.70 12.73 1.70
N SER A 54 -3.76 12.33 0.99
CA SER A 54 -3.85 11.03 0.34
C SER A 54 -2.79 10.87 -0.75
N LEU A 55 -2.56 11.91 -1.55
CA LEU A 55 -1.47 11.95 -2.53
C LEU A 55 -0.10 11.85 -1.85
N GLY A 56 0.12 12.59 -0.75
CA GLY A 56 1.35 12.51 0.03
C GLY A 56 1.63 11.10 0.56
N LEU A 57 0.62 10.42 1.10
CA LEU A 57 0.71 9.02 1.51
C LEU A 57 1.03 8.08 0.34
N LEU A 58 0.37 8.28 -0.81
CA LEU A 58 0.63 7.49 -2.01
C LEU A 58 2.09 7.62 -2.47
N TYR A 59 2.64 8.84 -2.51
CA TYR A 59 4.05 9.06 -2.83
C TYR A 59 4.98 8.39 -1.84
N ALA A 60 4.72 8.53 -0.53
CA ALA A 60 5.53 7.89 0.50
C ALA A 60 5.54 6.36 0.37
N ILE A 61 4.38 5.74 0.17
CA ILE A 61 4.26 4.29 -0.04
C ILE A 61 5.00 3.86 -1.31
N THR A 62 4.86 4.62 -2.39
CA THR A 62 5.54 4.33 -3.67
C THR A 62 7.06 4.35 -3.50
N ILE A 63 7.60 5.39 -2.86
CA ILE A 63 9.05 5.52 -2.62
C ILE A 63 9.57 4.35 -1.78
N VAL A 64 8.89 4.05 -0.67
CA VAL A 64 9.28 2.94 0.22
C VAL A 64 9.22 1.60 -0.53
N THR A 65 8.17 1.38 -1.31
CA THR A 65 7.99 0.15 -2.09
C THR A 65 9.09 -0.02 -3.14
N VAL A 66 9.43 1.05 -3.86
CA VAL A 66 10.53 1.02 -4.85
C VAL A 66 11.87 0.78 -4.16
N ALA A 67 12.14 1.41 -3.02
CA ALA A 67 13.37 1.17 -2.25
C ALA A 67 13.49 -0.31 -1.85
N PHE A 68 12.42 -0.89 -1.28
CA PHE A 68 12.38 -2.33 -0.95
C PHE A 68 12.54 -3.22 -2.18
N ALA A 69 11.99 -2.84 -3.33
CA ALA A 69 12.16 -3.57 -4.59
C ALA A 69 13.63 -3.65 -5.00
N VAL A 70 14.34 -2.53 -4.94
CA VAL A 70 15.77 -2.43 -5.29
C VAL A 70 16.61 -3.27 -4.32
N PHE A 71 16.36 -3.17 -3.02
CA PHE A 71 17.06 -4.00 -2.03
C PHE A 71 16.81 -5.50 -2.24
N ASN A 72 15.54 -5.90 -2.44
CA ASN A 72 15.20 -7.30 -2.70
C ASN A 72 15.82 -7.82 -3.99
N PHE A 73 15.93 -6.99 -5.03
CA PHE A 73 16.59 -7.36 -6.28
C PHE A 73 18.11 -7.55 -6.11
N ALA A 74 18.75 -6.68 -5.34
CA ALA A 74 20.18 -6.77 -5.04
C ALA A 74 20.52 -8.03 -4.22
N GLU A 75 19.67 -8.40 -3.26
CA GLU A 75 19.89 -9.57 -2.40
C GLU A 75 19.52 -10.90 -3.10
N ASN A 76 18.41 -10.91 -3.84
CA ASN A 76 17.95 -12.11 -4.54
C ASN A 76 17.32 -11.75 -5.90
N PRO A 77 18.07 -11.85 -7.01
CA PRO A 77 17.60 -11.40 -8.32
C PRO A 77 16.41 -12.24 -8.84
N ARG A 78 16.26 -13.50 -8.41
CA ARG A 78 15.09 -14.32 -8.77
C ARG A 78 13.82 -13.84 -8.08
N ALA A 79 13.91 -13.47 -6.80
CA ALA A 79 12.78 -12.88 -6.08
C ALA A 79 12.47 -11.47 -6.59
N GLY A 80 13.50 -10.68 -6.85
CA GLY A 80 13.39 -9.36 -7.45
C GLY A 80 12.68 -9.36 -8.80
N MET A 81 13.00 -10.31 -9.70
CA MET A 81 12.26 -10.44 -10.98
C MET A 81 10.77 -10.70 -10.77
N LYS A 82 10.38 -11.58 -9.84
CA LYS A 82 8.96 -11.83 -9.54
C LYS A 82 8.28 -10.56 -9.02
N PHE A 83 8.96 -9.79 -8.18
CA PHE A 83 8.47 -8.51 -7.69
C PHE A 83 8.26 -7.51 -8.83
N ILE A 84 9.24 -7.37 -9.74
CA ILE A 84 9.15 -6.47 -10.90
C ILE A 84 7.96 -6.86 -11.80
N ILE A 85 7.79 -8.15 -12.10
CA ILE A 85 6.66 -8.62 -12.91
C ILE A 85 5.33 -8.29 -12.22
N SER A 86 5.24 -8.48 -10.91
CA SER A 86 4.06 -8.11 -10.12
C SER A 86 3.79 -6.61 -10.16
N ALA A 87 4.83 -5.78 -10.02
CA ALA A 87 4.72 -4.33 -10.06
C ALA A 87 4.28 -3.84 -11.46
N LEU A 88 4.84 -4.40 -12.52
CA LEU A 88 4.45 -4.11 -13.91
C LEU A 88 3.00 -4.52 -14.19
N SER A 89 2.57 -5.69 -13.68
CA SER A 89 1.19 -6.16 -13.85
C SER A 89 0.21 -5.24 -13.13
N LEU A 90 0.53 -4.82 -11.91
CA LEU A 90 -0.27 -3.86 -11.16
C LEU A 90 -0.29 -2.48 -11.85
N GLY A 91 0.85 -2.03 -12.36
CA GLY A 91 0.96 -0.80 -13.14
C GLY A 91 0.13 -0.83 -14.41
N LEU A 92 0.03 -1.97 -15.10
CA LEU A 92 -0.82 -2.14 -16.26
C LEU A 92 -2.31 -2.07 -15.90
N ILE A 93 -2.72 -2.75 -14.83
CA ILE A 93 -4.10 -2.65 -14.30
C ILE A 93 -4.44 -1.19 -13.99
N PHE A 94 -3.52 -0.48 -13.34
CA PHE A 94 -3.67 0.92 -13.02
C PHE A 94 -3.76 1.81 -14.25
N LEU A 95 -2.91 1.58 -15.25
CA LEU A 95 -2.91 2.32 -16.49
C LEU A 95 -4.24 2.14 -17.25
N ILE A 96 -4.79 0.93 -17.27
CA ILE A 96 -6.11 0.68 -17.86
C ILE A 96 -7.19 1.43 -17.07
N GLY A 97 -7.20 1.32 -15.74
CA GLY A 97 -8.14 2.03 -14.88
C GLY A 97 -8.10 3.54 -15.09
N TYR A 98 -6.90 4.12 -15.16
CA TYR A 98 -6.68 5.55 -15.42
C TYR A 98 -7.20 5.98 -16.80
N ASN A 99 -7.00 5.16 -17.85
CA ASN A 99 -7.47 5.49 -19.19
C ASN A 99 -8.99 5.42 -19.32
N VAL A 100 -9.65 4.57 -18.52
CA VAL A 100 -11.13 4.49 -18.45
C VAL A 100 -11.73 5.59 -17.58
N SER A 101 -10.93 6.18 -16.69
CA SER A 101 -11.38 7.20 -15.75
C SER A 101 -11.62 8.55 -16.42
N THR A 102 -12.53 9.32 -15.82
CA THR A 102 -12.95 10.62 -16.30
C THR A 102 -12.56 11.74 -15.34
N ASP A 103 -12.39 12.93 -15.90
CA ASP A 103 -12.16 14.12 -15.09
C ASP A 103 -13.47 14.52 -14.38
N SER A 104 -13.38 14.82 -13.09
CA SER A 104 -14.50 15.32 -12.30
C SER A 104 -14.41 16.83 -12.11
N TYR A 105 -15.55 17.50 -12.18
CA TYR A 105 -15.68 18.95 -12.00
C TYR A 105 -16.45 19.26 -10.72
N ASP A 106 -16.04 20.32 -10.03
CA ASP A 106 -16.74 20.83 -8.86
C ASP A 106 -18.04 21.56 -9.26
N GLN A 107 -18.88 21.92 -8.28
CA GLN A 107 -20.14 22.64 -8.49
C GLN A 107 -19.93 23.99 -9.19
N ASP A 108 -18.75 24.59 -9.03
CA ASP A 108 -18.33 25.83 -9.69
C ASP A 108 -17.75 25.62 -11.11
N GLY A 109 -17.72 24.38 -11.60
CA GLY A 109 -17.19 24.02 -12.93
C GLY A 109 -15.67 23.95 -13.02
N SER A 110 -14.96 24.08 -11.90
CA SER A 110 -13.51 23.90 -11.82
C SER A 110 -13.12 22.42 -11.86
N LEU A 111 -11.99 22.11 -12.49
CA LEU A 111 -11.45 20.75 -12.52
C LEU A 111 -10.95 20.35 -11.12
N ILE A 112 -11.40 19.21 -10.61
CA ILE A 112 -10.88 18.64 -9.36
C ILE A 112 -9.56 17.94 -9.68
N GLU A 113 -8.45 18.56 -9.29
CA GLU A 113 -7.11 18.00 -9.50
C GLU A 113 -6.98 16.61 -8.85
N GLY A 114 -6.48 15.65 -9.61
CA GLY A 114 -6.30 14.27 -9.14
C GLY A 114 -7.57 13.41 -9.11
N SER A 115 -8.74 13.94 -9.50
CA SER A 115 -9.99 13.18 -9.57
C SER A 115 -9.88 11.94 -10.47
N LYS A 116 -9.39 12.11 -11.69
CA LYS A 116 -9.14 11.01 -12.64
C LYS A 116 -8.17 9.97 -12.10
N LEU A 117 -7.14 10.40 -11.37
CA LEU A 117 -6.16 9.52 -10.74
C LEU A 117 -6.78 8.71 -9.59
N SER A 118 -7.63 9.36 -8.80
CA SER A 118 -8.38 8.72 -7.72
C SER A 118 -9.36 7.68 -8.26
N GLU A 119 -10.15 8.04 -9.27
CA GLU A 119 -11.09 7.14 -9.93
C GLU A 119 -10.38 5.92 -10.54
N GLY A 120 -9.24 6.14 -11.22
CA GLY A 120 -8.42 5.06 -11.76
C GLY A 120 -7.86 4.13 -10.70
N GLY A 121 -7.48 4.69 -9.54
CA GLY A 121 -7.10 3.93 -8.36
C GLY A 121 -8.22 3.06 -7.82
N ILE A 122 -9.45 3.57 -7.77
CA ILE A 122 -10.63 2.82 -7.33
C ILE A 122 -10.91 1.64 -8.27
N TYR A 123 -10.90 1.86 -9.59
CA TYR A 123 -11.07 0.76 -10.56
C TYR A 123 -10.00 -0.31 -10.41
N SER A 124 -8.75 0.11 -10.21
CA SER A 124 -7.64 -0.82 -9.99
C SER A 124 -7.85 -1.66 -8.73
N LEU A 125 -8.31 -1.03 -7.65
CA LEU A 125 -8.61 -1.70 -6.40
C LEU A 125 -9.74 -2.73 -6.56
N TYR A 126 -10.79 -2.41 -7.30
CA TYR A 126 -11.86 -3.37 -7.58
C TYR A 126 -11.36 -4.58 -8.37
N VAL A 127 -10.57 -4.37 -9.42
CA VAL A 127 -9.99 -5.46 -10.21
C VAL A 127 -9.10 -6.36 -9.36
N VAL A 128 -8.19 -5.77 -8.58
CA VAL A 128 -7.29 -6.54 -7.69
C VAL A 128 -8.09 -7.30 -6.64
N THR A 129 -9.14 -6.70 -6.08
CA THR A 129 -10.02 -7.34 -5.10
C THR A 129 -10.73 -8.56 -5.70
N ILE A 130 -11.29 -8.43 -6.90
CA ILE A 130 -11.93 -9.54 -7.61
C ILE A 130 -10.93 -10.68 -7.85
N ILE A 131 -9.74 -10.37 -8.35
CA ILE A 131 -8.67 -11.37 -8.56
C ILE A 131 -8.32 -12.08 -7.25
N ALA A 132 -8.16 -11.32 -6.15
CA ALA A 132 -7.85 -11.90 -4.85
C ALA A 132 -8.95 -12.85 -4.36
N VAL A 133 -10.23 -12.46 -4.47
CA VAL A 133 -11.37 -13.31 -4.10
C VAL A 133 -11.40 -14.59 -4.95
N LEU A 134 -11.18 -14.48 -6.26
CA LEU A 134 -11.13 -15.64 -7.16
C LEU A 134 -9.98 -16.59 -6.80
N LEU A 135 -8.81 -16.06 -6.48
CA LEU A 135 -7.65 -16.87 -6.05
C LEU A 135 -7.90 -17.59 -4.73
N ILE A 136 -8.54 -16.92 -3.77
CA ILE A 136 -8.94 -17.53 -2.49
C ILE A 136 -9.92 -18.66 -2.75
N ALA A 137 -10.97 -18.41 -3.52
CA ALA A 137 -11.98 -19.41 -3.87
C ALA A 137 -11.34 -20.62 -4.59
N ALA A 138 -10.48 -20.39 -5.58
CA ALA A 138 -9.76 -21.44 -6.28
C ALA A 138 -8.86 -22.25 -5.35
N THR A 139 -8.21 -21.61 -4.39
CA THR A 139 -7.35 -22.28 -3.40
C THR A 139 -8.17 -23.17 -2.48
N GLU A 140 -9.33 -22.70 -2.00
CA GLU A 140 -10.22 -23.50 -1.17
C GLU A 140 -10.87 -24.66 -1.95
N VAL A 141 -11.25 -24.47 -3.22
CA VAL A 141 -11.73 -25.54 -4.10
C VAL A 141 -10.65 -26.61 -4.30
N LYS A 142 -9.41 -26.19 -4.60
CA LYS A 142 -8.28 -27.10 -4.74
C LYS A 142 -8.05 -27.92 -3.47
N ARG A 143 -8.09 -27.26 -2.30
CA ARG A 143 -7.98 -27.90 -0.99
C ARG A 143 -9.11 -28.90 -0.73
N ALA A 144 -10.36 -28.54 -1.06
CA ALA A 144 -11.52 -29.40 -0.90
C ALA A 144 -11.45 -30.65 -1.80
N LEU A 145 -10.89 -30.50 -3.01
CA LEU A 145 -10.69 -31.59 -3.97
C LEU A 145 -9.42 -32.42 -3.72
N LYS A 146 -8.60 -32.07 -2.71
CA LYS A 146 -7.29 -32.69 -2.42
C LYS A 146 -6.36 -32.77 -3.66
N LEU A 147 -6.47 -31.79 -4.56
CA LEU A 147 -5.55 -31.57 -5.68
C LEU A 147 -4.38 -30.69 -5.24
#